data_AF-A0A132NQH7-F1
#
_entry.id   AF-A0A132NQH7-F1
#
_cell.length_a   1.000
_cell.length_b   1.000
_cell.length_c   1.000
_cell.angle_alpha   90.00
_cell.angle_beta   90.00
_cell.angle_gamma   90.00
#
_symmetry.space_group_name_H-M   'P 1'
#
loop_
_entity.id
_entity.type
_entity.pdbx_description
1 polymer ?
#
loop_
_entity_poly.entity_id
_entity_poly.type
_entity_poly.pdbx_seq_one_letter_code
_entity_poly.pdbx_strand_id
1 'polypeptide(L)'
;MASKERQACKMIISIKITGLYPDTRMEEIIQFLKQAEDDLQVLSIDISGLELGKNSSTDYMVNDFPKGFCLATVQGAQAAVSKLSGHMLRGVPVEITILSITSHLPEYEHDPDSFPHSKEPNSMKQAFGRLKENDRLHADAEKIKTFFNKTNQASCKFFKDMSHKMKPAMEKVGDAFKNIGKRK
;
A
#
# COMPACT_ATOMS: atom_id res chain seq x y z
N MET A 1 10.95 -5.64 37.74
CA MET A 1 11.50 -5.04 36.50
C MET A 1 10.58 -5.41 35.35
N ALA A 2 9.77 -4.48 34.88
CA ALA A 2 8.81 -4.72 33.81
C ALA A 2 9.52 -4.66 32.45
N SER A 3 9.61 -5.80 31.76
CA SER A 3 9.99 -5.80 30.35
C SER A 3 8.80 -5.24 29.56
N LYS A 4 8.92 -3.99 29.13
CA LYS A 4 8.01 -3.41 28.13
C LYS A 4 8.30 -4.11 26.81
N GLU A 5 7.61 -5.20 26.53
CA GLU A 5 7.43 -5.66 25.16
C GLU A 5 6.85 -4.48 24.38
N ARG A 6 7.68 -3.88 23.53
CA ARG A 6 7.22 -2.93 22.52
C ARG A 6 6.36 -3.75 21.57
N GLN A 7 5.06 -3.80 21.84
CA GLN A 7 4.08 -4.40 20.94
C GLN A 7 4.24 -3.69 19.59
N ALA A 8 4.93 -4.36 18.66
CA ALA A 8 5.19 -3.80 17.34
C ALA A 8 3.83 -3.58 16.68
N CYS A 9 3.52 -2.34 16.32
CA CYS A 9 2.28 -2.01 15.63
C CYS A 9 2.20 -2.86 14.36
N LYS A 10 1.25 -3.81 14.31
CA LYS A 10 1.05 -4.68 13.15
C LYS A 10 0.43 -3.85 12.03
N MET A 11 1.16 -3.71 10.93
CA MET A 11 0.75 -2.94 9.75
C MET A 11 0.34 -3.89 8.64
N ILE A 12 -0.56 -3.45 7.76
CA ILE A 12 -0.82 -4.12 6.49
C ILE A 12 0.22 -3.59 5.49
N ILE A 13 1.02 -4.49 4.93
CA ILE A 13 2.18 -4.17 4.10
C ILE A 13 2.01 -4.88 2.77
N SER A 14 2.00 -4.11 1.68
CA SER A 14 2.05 -4.65 0.32
C SER A 14 3.50 -4.73 -0.12
N ILE A 15 3.92 -5.90 -0.60
CA ILE A 15 5.29 -6.18 -1.00
C ILE A 15 5.35 -6.78 -2.40
N LYS A 16 6.49 -6.55 -3.06
CA LYS A 16 6.93 -7.28 -4.23
C LYS A 16 8.13 -8.15 -3.84
N ILE A 17 8.07 -9.42 -4.20
CA ILE A 17 9.15 -10.39 -4.02
C ILE A 17 9.73 -10.67 -5.40
N THR A 18 11.02 -10.40 -5.61
CA THR A 18 11.75 -10.65 -6.87
C THR A 18 12.84 -11.69 -6.65
N GLY A 19 13.35 -12.27 -7.73
CA GLY A 19 14.34 -13.35 -7.64
C GLY A 19 13.69 -14.73 -7.55
N LEU A 20 12.48 -14.90 -8.09
CA LEU A 20 11.73 -16.15 -8.03
C LEU A 20 11.81 -16.92 -9.34
N TYR A 21 11.97 -18.24 -9.26
CA TYR A 21 11.86 -19.09 -10.43
C TYR A 21 10.41 -19.10 -10.97
N PRO A 22 10.20 -19.24 -12.29
CA PRO A 22 8.86 -19.26 -12.88
C PRO A 22 7.97 -20.43 -12.41
N ASP A 23 8.56 -21.53 -11.95
CA ASP A 23 7.86 -22.69 -11.38
C ASP A 23 7.65 -22.57 -9.86
N THR A 24 8.03 -21.45 -9.24
CA THR A 24 7.85 -21.24 -7.79
C THR A 24 6.36 -21.24 -7.45
N ARG A 25 5.96 -22.08 -6.50
CA ARG A 25 4.55 -22.22 -6.11
C ARG A 25 4.17 -21.25 -4.99
N MET A 26 2.87 -20.98 -4.88
CA MET A 26 2.32 -20.11 -3.83
C MET A 26 2.69 -20.61 -2.42
N GLU A 27 2.69 -21.93 -2.21
CA GLU A 27 3.00 -22.55 -0.92
C GLU A 27 4.46 -22.30 -0.51
N GLU A 28 5.38 -22.28 -1.47
CA GLU A 28 6.80 -22.00 -1.23
C GLU A 28 7.00 -20.53 -0.81
N ILE A 29 6.24 -19.62 -1.43
CA ILE A 29 6.23 -18.20 -1.06
C ILE A 29 5.65 -18.02 0.35
N ILE A 30 4.57 -18.72 0.70
CA ILE A 30 3.99 -18.67 2.05
C ILE A 30 5.00 -19.18 3.08
N GLN A 31 5.66 -20.31 2.80
CA GLN A 31 6.68 -20.86 3.70
C GLN A 31 7.87 -19.91 3.85
N PHE A 32 8.29 -19.27 2.77
CA PHE A 32 9.33 -18.24 2.79
C PHE A 32 8.92 -17.06 3.69
N LEU A 33 7.71 -16.52 3.52
CA LEU A 33 7.22 -15.38 4.31
C LEU A 33 7.09 -15.71 5.80
N LYS A 34 6.81 -16.97 6.14
CA LYS A 34 6.79 -17.49 7.53
C LYS A 34 8.18 -17.57 8.17
N GLN A 35 9.27 -17.39 7.42
CA GLN A 35 10.62 -17.29 7.99
C GLN A 35 10.84 -15.95 8.70
N ALA A 36 10.04 -14.93 8.38
CA ALA A 36 10.00 -13.73 9.20
C ALA A 36 9.41 -14.13 10.56
N GLU A 37 10.02 -13.66 11.64
CA GLU A 37 9.61 -13.83 13.04
C GLU A 37 8.07 -13.91 13.23
N ASP A 38 7.62 -14.64 14.26
CA ASP A 38 6.26 -15.21 14.52
C ASP A 38 5.00 -14.31 14.34
N ASP A 39 5.14 -13.06 13.91
CA ASP A 39 4.07 -12.08 13.78
C ASP A 39 3.63 -11.77 12.33
N LEU A 40 4.20 -12.42 11.31
CA LEU A 40 3.79 -12.20 9.92
C LEU A 40 2.61 -13.09 9.49
N GLN A 41 1.47 -12.46 9.20
CA GLN A 41 0.32 -13.13 8.60
C GLN A 41 0.21 -12.80 7.11
N VAL A 42 0.10 -13.81 6.26
CA VAL A 42 -0.13 -13.61 4.82
C VAL A 42 -1.62 -13.39 4.58
N LEU A 43 -1.99 -12.28 3.94
CA LEU A 43 -3.37 -11.93 3.62
C LEU A 43 -3.71 -12.27 2.16
N SER A 44 -2.79 -12.01 1.23
CA SER A 44 -2.96 -12.31 -0.19
C SER A 44 -1.61 -12.53 -0.88
N ILE A 45 -1.60 -13.37 -1.92
CA ILE A 45 -0.47 -13.53 -2.83
C ILE A 45 -1.01 -13.58 -4.26
N ASP A 46 -0.37 -12.83 -5.15
CA ASP A 46 -0.56 -12.84 -6.58
C ASP A 46 0.74 -13.32 -7.25
N ILE A 47 0.67 -14.47 -7.91
CA ILE A 47 1.78 -15.14 -8.60
C ILE A 47 1.76 -14.94 -10.11
N SER A 48 0.91 -14.05 -10.64
CA SER A 48 0.84 -13.76 -12.08
C SER A 48 2.19 -13.33 -12.68
N GLY A 49 3.07 -12.73 -11.87
CA GLY A 49 4.44 -12.39 -12.26
C GLY A 49 5.41 -13.58 -12.39
N LEU A 50 4.95 -14.81 -12.15
CA LEU A 50 5.70 -16.05 -12.36
C LEU A 50 5.29 -16.80 -13.63
N GLU A 51 4.20 -16.40 -14.29
CA GLU A 51 3.72 -17.13 -15.46
C GLU A 51 4.73 -17.10 -16.62
N LEU A 52 5.22 -18.29 -16.98
CA LEU A 52 5.89 -18.54 -18.25
C LEU A 52 4.89 -18.23 -19.36
N GLY A 53 5.03 -17.07 -20.00
CA GLY A 53 4.40 -16.86 -21.30
C GLY A 53 4.79 -18.03 -22.20
N LYS A 54 3.80 -18.68 -22.84
CA LYS A 54 3.93 -19.91 -23.65
C LYS A 54 5.06 -19.91 -24.70
N ASN A 55 5.74 -18.79 -24.91
CA ASN A 55 6.77 -18.56 -25.93
C ASN A 55 8.13 -18.12 -25.34
N SER A 56 8.35 -18.17 -24.02
CA SER A 56 9.50 -17.53 -23.34
C SER A 56 10.51 -18.55 -22.77
N SER A 57 11.07 -19.42 -23.62
CA SER A 57 11.96 -20.48 -23.13
C SER A 57 13.39 -20.04 -22.79
N THR A 58 13.77 -18.78 -22.94
CA THR A 58 15.20 -18.38 -22.84
C THR A 58 15.50 -17.09 -22.08
N ASP A 59 14.51 -16.37 -21.55
CA ASP A 59 14.74 -14.99 -21.06
C ASP A 59 14.39 -14.77 -19.57
N TYR A 60 14.13 -15.83 -18.81
CA TYR A 60 13.72 -15.72 -17.41
C TYR A 60 14.89 -15.58 -16.43
N MET A 61 16.14 -15.67 -16.89
CA MET A 61 17.33 -15.41 -16.07
C MET A 61 18.11 -14.19 -16.62
N VAL A 62 18.69 -13.39 -15.73
CA VAL A 62 19.73 -12.40 -16.06
C VAL A 62 20.89 -12.62 -15.12
N ASN A 63 22.08 -12.80 -15.66
CA ASN A 63 23.29 -13.11 -14.89
C ASN A 63 23.09 -14.28 -13.92
N ASP A 64 22.44 -15.35 -14.39
CA ASP A 64 22.09 -16.55 -13.60
C ASP A 64 21.06 -16.35 -12.47
N PHE A 65 20.44 -15.16 -12.37
CA PHE A 65 19.36 -14.88 -11.41
C PHE A 65 17.99 -14.94 -12.07
N PRO A 66 17.00 -15.62 -11.47
CA PRO A 66 15.65 -15.69 -12.00
C PRO A 66 14.93 -14.33 -11.87
N LYS A 67 14.18 -13.96 -12.90
CA LYS A 67 13.46 -12.67 -13.01
C LYS A 67 12.03 -12.69 -12.48
N GLY A 68 11.52 -13.86 -12.10
CA GLY A 68 10.14 -14.01 -11.65
C GLY A 68 9.87 -13.17 -10.41
N PHE A 69 8.65 -12.70 -10.28
CA PHE A 69 8.21 -11.95 -9.12
C PHE A 69 6.79 -12.33 -8.71
N CYS A 70 6.46 -12.08 -7.45
CA CYS A 70 5.09 -12.13 -6.97
C CYS A 70 4.78 -10.85 -6.19
N LEU A 71 3.49 -10.57 -6.04
CA LEU A 71 2.99 -9.52 -5.15
C LEU A 71 2.33 -10.19 -3.95
N ALA A 72 2.53 -9.66 -2.76
CA ALA A 72 1.89 -10.17 -1.56
C ALA A 72 1.43 -9.04 -0.66
N THR A 73 0.36 -9.28 0.07
CA THR A 73 -0.08 -8.42 1.17
C THR A 73 0.09 -9.21 2.46
N VAL A 74 0.82 -8.66 3.41
CA VAL A 74 1.11 -9.27 4.71
C VAL A 74 0.72 -8.33 5.83
N GLN A 75 0.35 -8.89 6.97
CA GLN A 75 0.15 -8.15 8.21
C GLN A 75 1.29 -8.47 9.16
N GLY A 76 1.97 -7.44 9.67
CA GLY A 76 3.10 -7.64 10.58
C GLY A 76 3.94 -6.38 10.78
N ALA A 77 5.12 -6.56 11.38
CA ALA A 77 6.08 -5.47 11.54
C ALA A 77 6.86 -5.22 10.25
N GLN A 78 6.99 -3.96 9.84
CA GLN A 78 7.80 -3.58 8.67
C GLN A 78 9.23 -4.11 8.75
N ALA A 79 9.85 -4.04 9.95
CA ALA A 79 11.19 -4.55 10.16
C ALA A 79 11.31 -6.07 9.93
N ALA A 80 10.27 -6.85 10.27
CA ALA A 80 10.25 -8.29 10.02
C ALA A 80 10.17 -8.60 8.52
N VAL A 81 9.35 -7.85 7.79
CA VAL A 81 9.28 -7.94 6.32
C VAL A 81 10.62 -7.57 5.67
N SER A 82 11.23 -6.46 6.09
CA SER A 82 12.50 -6.00 5.50
C SER A 82 13.65 -6.98 5.73
N LYS A 83 13.65 -7.70 6.86
CA LYS A 83 14.67 -8.73 7.16
C LYS A 83 14.67 -9.86 6.14
N LEU A 84 13.53 -10.18 5.51
CA LEU A 84 13.42 -11.23 4.50
C LEU A 84 14.22 -10.93 3.22
N SER A 85 14.54 -9.67 2.93
CA SER A 85 15.37 -9.35 1.77
C SER A 85 16.76 -9.96 1.93
N GLY A 86 17.24 -10.64 0.89
CA GLY A 86 18.50 -11.39 0.88
C GLY A 86 18.40 -12.81 1.46
N HIS A 87 17.24 -13.23 1.99
CA HIS A 87 17.04 -14.63 2.37
C HIS A 87 16.98 -15.53 1.13
N MET A 88 17.37 -16.79 1.32
CA MET A 88 17.48 -17.75 0.23
C MET A 88 16.17 -18.49 0.01
N LEU A 89 15.67 -18.48 -1.22
CA LEU A 89 14.62 -19.37 -1.69
C LEU A 89 15.17 -20.22 -2.84
N ARG A 90 15.15 -21.55 -2.69
CA ARG A 90 15.76 -22.50 -3.64
C ARG A 90 17.22 -22.16 -4.00
N GLY A 91 17.99 -21.67 -3.03
CA GLY A 91 19.40 -21.31 -3.19
C GLY A 91 19.66 -19.97 -3.89
N VAL A 92 18.62 -19.19 -4.17
CA VAL A 92 18.73 -17.85 -4.77
C VAL A 92 18.31 -16.80 -3.73
N PRO A 93 19.08 -15.70 -3.56
CA PRO A 93 18.66 -14.61 -2.70
C PRO A 93 17.47 -13.90 -3.32
N VAL A 94 16.39 -13.77 -2.56
CA VAL A 94 15.22 -12.99 -2.99
C VAL A 94 15.33 -11.55 -2.54
N GLU A 95 14.73 -10.64 -3.28
CA GLU A 95 14.67 -9.23 -2.91
C GLU A 95 13.23 -8.85 -2.57
N ILE A 96 13.07 -8.14 -1.45
CA ILE A 96 11.77 -7.68 -0.96
C ILE A 96 11.69 -6.16 -1.15
N THR A 97 10.77 -5.71 -1.99
CA THR A 97 10.44 -4.30 -2.16
C THR A 97 9.11 -4.00 -1.46
N ILE A 98 9.12 -3.09 -0.49
CA ILE A 98 7.87 -2.61 0.14
C ILE A 98 7.21 -1.59 -0.80
N LEU A 99 5.97 -1.87 -1.21
CA LEU A 99 5.19 -1.02 -2.11
C LEU A 99 4.32 -0.02 -1.35
N SER A 100 3.70 -0.47 -0.25
CA SER A 100 2.88 0.38 0.60
C SER A 100 2.77 -0.17 2.01
N ILE A 101 2.54 0.73 2.97
CA ILE A 101 2.30 0.40 4.37
C ILE A 101 1.04 1.13 4.81
N THR A 102 0.09 0.38 5.36
CA THR A 102 -1.17 0.89 5.89
C THR A 102 -1.26 0.54 7.37
N SER A 103 -1.36 1.54 8.24
CA SER A 103 -1.34 1.38 9.71
C SER A 103 -2.68 0.95 10.31
N HIS A 104 -3.67 0.55 9.51
CA HIS A 104 -5.03 0.40 9.99
C HIS A 104 -5.26 -1.01 10.58
N LEU A 105 -5.49 -1.07 11.89
CA LEU A 105 -6.44 -2.01 12.47
C LEU A 105 -7.68 -1.17 12.82
N PRO A 106 -8.78 -1.21 12.03
CA PRO A 106 -10.04 -0.84 12.62
C PRO A 106 -10.27 -1.96 13.62
N GLU A 107 -10.31 -1.65 14.90
CA GLU A 107 -10.99 -2.53 15.85
C GLU A 107 -12.41 -2.69 15.29
N TYR A 108 -12.64 -3.80 14.59
CA TYR A 108 -13.99 -4.32 14.51
C TYR A 108 -14.24 -4.80 15.93
N GLU A 109 -14.84 -3.94 16.75
CA GLU A 109 -15.37 -4.31 18.06
C GLU A 109 -16.21 -5.56 17.85
N HIS A 110 -15.63 -6.71 18.18
CA HIS A 110 -16.37 -7.95 18.29
C HIS A 110 -17.12 -7.84 19.61
N ASP A 111 -18.29 -7.21 19.59
CA ASP A 111 -19.25 -7.30 20.67
C ASP A 111 -19.65 -8.79 20.82
N PRO A 112 -19.33 -9.47 21.93
CA PRO A 112 -19.69 -10.88 22.12
C PRO A 112 -21.17 -11.09 22.42
N ASP A 113 -21.96 -10.02 22.64
CA ASP A 113 -23.32 -10.13 23.18
C ASP A 113 -24.46 -9.86 22.18
N SER A 114 -24.18 -9.71 20.89
CA SER A 114 -25.22 -9.53 19.87
C SER A 114 -25.62 -10.82 19.15
N PHE A 115 -25.96 -11.87 19.92
CA PHE A 115 -26.78 -12.99 19.44
C PHE A 115 -28.24 -12.81 19.90
N PRO A 116 -29.19 -12.39 19.04
CA PRO A 116 -30.55 -12.83 19.22
C PRO A 116 -30.65 -14.27 18.73
N HIS A 117 -30.82 -15.19 19.68
CA HIS A 117 -31.23 -16.57 19.41
C HIS A 117 -32.35 -16.62 18.37
N SER A 118 -32.10 -17.27 17.25
CA SER A 118 -33.13 -17.72 16.33
C SER A 118 -32.62 -18.98 15.65
N LYS A 119 -33.14 -20.11 16.11
CA LYS A 119 -32.93 -21.44 15.52
C LYS A 119 -33.10 -21.38 14.00
N GLU A 120 -32.19 -21.98 13.26
CA GLU A 120 -32.41 -22.29 11.84
C GLU A 120 -33.64 -23.21 11.70
N PRO A 121 -34.37 -23.08 10.59
CA PRO A 121 -34.06 -23.95 9.47
C PRO A 121 -34.10 -23.23 8.10
N ASN A 122 -33.16 -23.61 7.22
CA ASN A 122 -33.16 -23.48 5.76
C ASN A 122 -34.34 -22.71 5.12
N SER A 123 -34.07 -21.54 4.50
CA SER A 123 -34.71 -21.08 3.26
C SER A 123 -34.32 -19.62 2.93
N MET A 124 -33.60 -19.44 1.82
CA MET A 124 -33.83 -18.37 0.85
C MET A 124 -33.89 -16.90 1.35
N LYS A 125 -32.73 -16.24 1.55
CA LYS A 125 -32.61 -14.76 1.43
C LYS A 125 -31.26 -14.29 0.86
N GLN A 126 -30.96 -14.68 -0.38
CA GLN A 126 -30.22 -13.79 -1.29
C GLN A 126 -31.16 -12.63 -1.64
N ALA A 127 -31.00 -11.44 -1.05
CA ALA A 127 -31.51 -10.17 -1.64
C ALA A 127 -31.18 -8.90 -0.83
N PHE A 128 -30.90 -8.95 0.48
CA PHE A 128 -30.88 -7.73 1.30
C PHE A 128 -29.49 -7.19 1.70
N GLY A 129 -28.39 -7.88 1.37
CA GLY A 129 -27.02 -7.43 1.68
C GLY A 129 -26.44 -6.38 0.71
N ARG A 130 -26.85 -6.40 -0.56
CA ARG A 130 -26.24 -5.54 -1.59
C ARG A 130 -26.70 -4.08 -1.59
N LEU A 131 -27.85 -3.76 -1.01
CA LEU A 131 -28.36 -2.38 -1.05
C LEU A 131 -27.56 -1.46 -0.12
N LYS A 132 -27.25 -1.92 1.10
CA LYS A 132 -26.53 -1.12 2.11
C LYS A 132 -25.03 -0.93 1.83
N GLU A 133 -24.38 -1.87 1.14
CA GLU A 133 -22.97 -1.72 0.75
C GLU A 133 -22.79 -0.67 -0.34
N ASN A 134 -23.70 -0.61 -1.33
CA ASN A 134 -23.65 0.40 -2.38
C ASN A 134 -23.87 1.82 -1.82
N ASP A 135 -24.78 2.00 -0.87
CA ASP A 135 -25.00 3.31 -0.23
C ASP A 135 -23.78 3.78 0.56
N ARG A 136 -23.06 2.85 1.21
CA ARG A 136 -21.81 3.15 1.94
C ARG A 136 -20.67 3.51 0.99
N LEU A 137 -20.49 2.76 -0.10
CA LEU A 137 -19.50 3.07 -1.13
C LEU A 137 -19.76 4.41 -1.81
N HIS A 138 -21.03 4.73 -2.07
CA HIS A 138 -21.42 6.00 -2.67
C HIS A 138 -21.18 7.20 -1.72
N ALA A 139 -21.47 7.02 -0.43
CA ALA A 139 -21.20 8.04 0.58
C ALA A 139 -19.69 8.30 0.75
N ASP A 140 -18.85 7.27 0.72
CA ASP A 140 -17.40 7.42 0.83
C ASP A 140 -16.77 8.03 -0.43
N ALA A 141 -17.28 7.70 -1.62
CA ALA A 141 -16.87 8.35 -2.87
C ALA A 141 -17.17 9.86 -2.87
N GLU A 142 -18.35 10.26 -2.39
CA GLU A 142 -18.71 11.68 -2.28
C GLU A 142 -17.89 12.42 -1.21
N LYS A 143 -17.53 11.78 -0.09
CA LYS A 143 -16.60 12.35 0.89
C LYS A 143 -15.21 12.56 0.31
N ILE A 144 -14.68 11.58 -0.43
CA ILE A 144 -13.37 11.66 -1.10
C ILE A 144 -13.36 12.81 -2.12
N LYS A 145 -14.40 12.88 -2.95
CA LYS A 145 -14.57 13.96 -3.94
C LYS A 145 -14.66 15.34 -3.27
N THR A 146 -15.38 15.44 -2.15
CA THR A 146 -15.48 16.67 -1.37
C THR A 146 -14.12 17.08 -0.77
N PHE A 147 -13.34 16.12 -0.28
CA PHE A 147 -11.99 16.37 0.23
C PHE A 147 -11.06 16.92 -0.86
N PHE A 148 -11.00 16.26 -2.03
CA PHE A 148 -10.19 16.73 -3.15
C PHE A 148 -10.62 18.11 -3.66
N ASN A 149 -11.93 18.39 -3.72
CA ASN A 149 -12.43 19.71 -4.10
C ASN A 149 -12.03 20.80 -3.10
N LYS A 150 -12.13 20.54 -1.78
CA LYS A 150 -11.69 21.49 -0.75
C LYS A 150 -10.18 21.75 -0.83
N THR A 151 -9.39 20.69 -1.02
CA THR A 151 -7.92 20.80 -1.16
C THR A 151 -7.55 21.57 -2.42
N ASN A 152 -8.19 21.30 -3.56
CA ASN A 152 -7.96 22.05 -4.80
C ASN A 152 -8.36 23.52 -4.67
N GLN A 153 -9.47 23.82 -3.99
CA GLN A 153 -9.91 25.19 -3.73
C GLN A 153 -8.91 25.95 -2.84
N ALA A 154 -8.40 25.29 -1.79
CA ALA A 154 -7.39 25.85 -0.90
C ALA A 154 -6.07 26.13 -1.66
N SER A 155 -5.61 25.19 -2.48
CA SER A 155 -4.41 25.35 -3.31
C SER A 155 -4.57 26.49 -4.32
N CYS A 156 -5.69 26.56 -5.03
CA CYS A 156 -5.98 27.65 -5.96
C CYS A 156 -6.00 29.02 -5.27
N LYS A 157 -6.57 29.11 -4.06
CA LYS A 157 -6.56 30.34 -3.26
C LYS A 157 -5.14 30.72 -2.85
N PHE A 158 -4.34 29.76 -2.37
CA PHE A 158 -2.94 29.99 -2.02
C PHE A 158 -2.12 30.53 -3.19
N PHE A 159 -2.22 29.93 -4.37
CA PHE A 159 -1.49 30.40 -5.56
C PHE A 159 -1.97 31.77 -6.04
N LYS A 160 -3.27 32.07 -5.95
CA LYS A 160 -3.79 33.41 -6.25
C LYS A 160 -3.23 34.43 -5.25
N ASP A 161 -3.28 34.17 -3.95
CA ASP A 161 -2.78 35.09 -2.92
C ASP A 161 -1.27 35.32 -3.05
N MET A 162 -0.49 34.26 -3.32
CA MET A 162 0.94 34.36 -3.64
C MET A 162 1.19 35.22 -4.87
N SER A 163 0.48 34.98 -5.98
CA SER A 163 0.63 35.75 -7.22
C SER A 163 0.32 37.24 -7.02
N HIS A 164 -0.74 37.57 -6.28
CA HIS A 164 -1.09 38.95 -5.96
C HIS A 164 -0.05 39.65 -5.09
N LYS A 165 0.65 38.91 -4.21
CA LYS A 165 1.74 39.47 -3.37
C LYS A 165 3.07 39.55 -4.10
N MET A 166 3.37 38.59 -4.97
CA MET A 166 4.68 38.46 -5.59
C MET A 166 4.81 39.33 -6.84
N LYS A 167 3.71 39.59 -7.57
CA LYS A 167 3.72 40.45 -8.75
C LYS A 167 4.16 41.91 -8.45
N PRO A 168 3.61 42.60 -7.42
CA PRO A 168 4.08 43.94 -7.06
C PRO A 168 5.52 43.95 -6.51
N ALA A 169 5.94 42.88 -5.85
CA ALA A 169 7.30 42.75 -5.33
C ALA A 169 8.31 42.60 -6.47
N MET A 170 8.00 41.77 -7.48
CA MET A 170 8.84 41.60 -8.68
C MET A 170 8.89 42.87 -9.55
N GLU A 171 7.77 43.60 -9.68
CA GLU A 171 7.76 44.90 -10.37
C GLU A 171 8.66 45.92 -9.68
N LYS A 172 8.57 46.05 -8.34
CA LYS A 172 9.46 46.94 -7.56
C LYS A 172 10.93 46.57 -7.67
N VAL A 173 11.25 45.27 -7.68
CA VAL A 173 12.63 44.80 -7.89
C VAL A 173 13.09 45.14 -9.30
N GLY A 174 12.27 44.89 -10.33
CA GLY A 174 12.58 45.26 -11.71
C GLY A 174 12.81 46.76 -11.91
N ASP A 175 12.00 47.61 -11.26
CA ASP A 175 12.15 49.05 -11.31
C ASP A 175 13.39 49.54 -10.56
N ALA A 176 13.76 48.91 -9.43
CA ALA A 176 15.02 49.18 -8.75
C ALA A 176 16.23 48.87 -9.64
N PHE A 177 16.22 47.75 -10.38
CA PHE A 177 17.28 47.40 -11.32
C PHE A 177 17.35 48.35 -12.54
N LYS A 178 16.20 48.78 -13.09
CA LYS A 178 16.17 49.76 -14.20
C LYS A 178 16.76 51.13 -13.82
N ASN A 179 16.61 51.54 -12.56
CA ASN A 179 17.12 52.83 -12.08
C ASN A 179 18.62 52.79 -11.71
N ILE A 180 19.19 51.61 -11.48
CA ILE A 180 20.65 51.44 -11.27
C ILE A 180 21.42 51.66 -12.58
N GLY A 181 20.87 51.26 -13.72
CA GLY A 181 21.50 51.43 -15.04
C GLY A 181 21.54 52.87 -15.57
N LYS A 182 20.82 53.81 -14.94
CA LYS A 182 20.75 55.22 -15.35
C LYS A 182 21.65 56.16 -14.52
N ARG A 183 22.37 55.63 -13.53
CA ARG A 183 23.43 56.35 -12.82
C ARG A 183 24.78 55.99 -13.44
N LYS A 184 25.08 56.55 -14.61
CA LYS A 184 26.43 56.69 -15.14
C LYS A 184 26.56 58.09 -15.72
#